data_AF-G7TC69-F1
#
_entry.id   AF-G7TC69-F1
#
_cell.length_a   1.000
_cell.length_b   1.000
_cell.length_c   1.000
_cell.angle_alpha   90.00
_cell.angle_beta   90.00
_cell.angle_gamma   90.00
#
_symmetry.space_group_name_H-M   'P 1'
#
loop_
_entity.id
_entity.type
_entity.pdbx_description
1 polymer ?
#
loop_
_entity_poly.entity_id
_entity_poly.type
_entity_poly.pdbx_seq_one_letter_code
_entity_poly.pdbx_strand_id
1 'polypeptide(L)'
;MRLAQLERALARDLQCLAHGGDAWVQPRVHPAGHVDDVIIVGADHGGLGAAFALQRERVHNVLVIDENPAGQEGPWVTYARMQALRTPKHITSIDLGVPSLTFRAWWQAQHGSAAWDALDKIPRAPWMDYLRWYRTTLRLPARIRRPMAATDPGGGMSPLCTHVLDTANGRPAAGVPLRLFAGDALHFEGVTHPDGRCPDLAALTLQPGRYRLEFEVAGHWQAAGMALSDPPFLQQVPIAFGIADDGHYHVPLLLSPYGYST
;
A
#
# COMPACT_ATOMS: atom_id res chain seq x y z
N MET A 1 13.44 -27.81 -3.37
CA MET A 1 12.66 -27.55 -4.60
C MET A 1 13.32 -26.39 -5.32
N ARG A 2 13.44 -26.40 -6.65
CA ARG A 2 13.95 -25.25 -7.44
C ARG A 2 12.78 -24.38 -7.92
N LEU A 3 13.00 -23.10 -8.21
CA LEU A 3 11.96 -22.18 -8.68
C LEU A 3 11.16 -22.73 -9.89
N ALA A 4 11.85 -23.31 -10.89
CA ALA A 4 11.19 -23.94 -12.04
C ALA A 4 10.31 -25.17 -11.71
N GLN A 5 10.52 -25.82 -10.56
CA GLN A 5 9.60 -26.87 -10.08
C GLN A 5 8.36 -26.25 -9.44
N LEU A 6 8.52 -25.14 -8.72
CA LEU A 6 7.39 -24.39 -8.16
C LEU A 6 6.47 -23.85 -9.26
N GLU A 7 7.04 -23.26 -10.30
CA GLU A 7 6.26 -22.72 -11.43
C GLU A 7 5.46 -23.80 -12.16
N ARG A 8 6.03 -25.01 -12.28
CA ARG A 8 5.28 -26.17 -12.81
C ARG A 8 4.16 -26.62 -11.88
N ALA A 9 4.39 -26.63 -10.56
CA ALA A 9 3.35 -26.92 -9.59
C ALA A 9 2.22 -25.88 -9.67
N LEU A 10 2.57 -24.59 -9.78
CA LEU A 10 1.61 -23.50 -9.94
C LEU A 10 0.81 -23.60 -11.23
N ALA A 11 1.43 -23.89 -12.37
CA ALA A 11 0.71 -24.10 -13.62
C ALA A 11 -0.33 -25.22 -13.51
N ARG A 12 0.04 -26.33 -12.84
CA ARG A 12 -0.89 -27.43 -12.56
C ARG A 12 -2.02 -27.00 -11.62
N ASP A 13 -1.71 -26.31 -10.53
CA ASP A 13 -2.72 -25.88 -9.56
C ASP A 13 -3.72 -24.89 -10.21
N LEU A 14 -3.25 -23.96 -11.03
CA LEU A 14 -4.10 -23.07 -11.83
C LEU A 14 -4.96 -23.82 -12.86
N GLN A 15 -4.39 -24.85 -13.52
CA GLN A 15 -5.14 -25.70 -14.44
C GLN A 15 -6.28 -26.46 -13.72
N CYS A 16 -6.01 -27.00 -12.52
CA CYS A 16 -7.02 -27.66 -11.70
C CYS A 16 -8.16 -26.71 -11.28
N LEU A 17 -7.88 -25.41 -11.19
CA LEU A 17 -8.87 -24.37 -10.91
C LEU A 17 -9.57 -23.83 -12.16
N ALA A 18 -9.31 -24.41 -13.34
CA ALA A 18 -9.81 -23.92 -14.63
C ALA A 18 -9.51 -22.41 -14.86
N HIS A 19 -8.37 -21.94 -14.33
CA HIS A 19 -7.92 -20.57 -14.51
C HIS A 19 -7.61 -20.29 -16.00
N GLY A 20 -7.97 -19.11 -16.48
CA GLY A 20 -7.81 -18.72 -17.89
C GLY A 20 -8.94 -19.20 -18.82
N GLY A 21 -10.07 -19.66 -18.28
CA GLY A 21 -11.28 -19.95 -19.07
C GLY A 21 -11.96 -18.70 -19.64
N ASP A 22 -12.98 -18.91 -20.47
CA ASP A 22 -13.66 -17.84 -21.22
C ASP A 22 -14.24 -16.74 -20.32
N ALA A 23 -14.00 -15.48 -20.70
CA ALA A 23 -14.61 -14.34 -20.04
C ALA A 23 -16.13 -14.34 -20.23
N TRP A 24 -16.86 -13.93 -19.19
CA TRP A 24 -18.31 -13.71 -19.26
C TRP A 24 -18.69 -12.23 -19.38
N VAL A 25 -17.74 -11.32 -19.12
CA VAL A 25 -17.97 -9.87 -19.20
C VAL A 25 -18.17 -9.46 -20.66
N GLN A 26 -19.26 -8.76 -20.92
CA GLN A 26 -19.59 -8.28 -22.26
C GLN A 26 -18.70 -7.09 -22.62
N PRO A 27 -17.98 -7.13 -23.76
CA PRO A 27 -17.10 -6.04 -24.17
C PRO A 27 -17.84 -4.71 -24.32
N ARG A 28 -17.22 -3.63 -23.84
CA ARG A 28 -17.68 -2.26 -24.05
C ARG A 28 -16.87 -1.60 -25.16
N VAL A 29 -17.55 -0.83 -26.00
CA VAL A 29 -16.93 -0.07 -27.09
C VAL A 29 -17.18 1.41 -26.89
N HIS A 30 -16.17 2.23 -27.19
CA HIS A 30 -16.28 3.68 -27.17
C HIS A 30 -15.55 4.28 -28.38
N PRO A 31 -16.10 5.32 -29.06
CA PRO A 31 -15.46 5.90 -30.25
C PRO A 31 -14.04 6.43 -30.01
N ALA A 32 -13.75 6.86 -28.78
CA ALA A 32 -12.43 7.40 -28.41
C ALA A 32 -11.36 6.32 -28.11
N GLY A 33 -11.71 5.02 -28.11
CA GLY A 33 -10.75 3.95 -27.93
C GLY A 33 -11.23 2.79 -27.05
N HIS A 34 -10.25 1.99 -26.60
CA HIS A 34 -10.45 0.83 -25.72
C HIS A 34 -11.07 1.23 -24.38
N VAL A 35 -11.94 0.38 -23.84
CA VAL A 35 -12.57 0.55 -22.53
C VAL A 35 -12.18 -0.63 -21.67
N ASP A 36 -11.39 -0.38 -20.62
CA ASP A 36 -11.10 -1.38 -19.59
C ASP A 36 -12.36 -1.62 -18.73
N ASP A 37 -12.64 -2.88 -18.38
CA ASP A 37 -13.77 -3.22 -17.51
C ASP A 37 -13.48 -2.80 -16.07
N VAL A 38 -12.22 -2.91 -15.66
CA VAL A 38 -11.74 -2.50 -14.33
C VAL A 38 -10.36 -1.84 -14.47
N ILE A 39 -10.19 -0.67 -13.85
CA ILE A 39 -8.89 -0.05 -13.64
C ILE A 39 -8.55 -0.13 -12.15
N ILE A 40 -7.42 -0.74 -11.83
CA ILE A 40 -6.86 -0.82 -10.48
C ILE A 40 -5.73 0.20 -10.37
N VAL A 41 -5.83 1.11 -9.41
CA VAL A 41 -4.80 2.12 -9.12
C VAL A 41 -3.94 1.65 -7.95
N GLY A 42 -2.65 1.50 -8.19
CA GLY A 42 -1.66 0.86 -7.32
C GLY A 42 -1.41 -0.59 -7.77
N ALA A 43 -0.16 -0.92 -8.10
CA ALA A 43 0.27 -2.27 -8.45
C ALA A 43 1.17 -2.89 -7.38
N ASP A 44 0.92 -2.52 -6.12
CA ASP A 44 1.52 -3.15 -4.95
C ASP A 44 0.88 -4.53 -4.67
N HIS A 45 1.06 -5.09 -3.46
CA HIS A 45 0.45 -6.40 -3.18
C HIS A 45 -1.08 -6.37 -3.32
N GLY A 46 -1.76 -5.28 -2.94
CA GLY A 46 -3.21 -5.21 -2.91
C GLY A 46 -3.78 -5.17 -4.32
N GLY A 47 -3.19 -4.32 -5.16
CA GLY A 47 -3.57 -4.25 -6.56
C GLY A 47 -3.29 -5.54 -7.34
N LEU A 48 -2.14 -6.18 -7.11
CA LEU A 48 -1.81 -7.46 -7.74
C LEU A 48 -2.75 -8.58 -7.26
N GLY A 49 -3.07 -8.63 -5.96
CA GLY A 49 -4.03 -9.60 -5.41
C GLY A 49 -5.44 -9.41 -5.97
N ALA A 50 -5.91 -8.16 -6.09
CA ALA A 50 -7.20 -7.85 -6.70
C ALA A 50 -7.25 -8.22 -8.18
N ALA A 51 -6.18 -7.95 -8.94
CA ALA A 51 -6.09 -8.33 -10.34
C ALA A 51 -6.14 -9.86 -10.52
N PHE A 52 -5.43 -10.61 -9.67
CA PHE A 52 -5.50 -12.08 -9.70
C PHE A 52 -6.90 -12.60 -9.31
N ALA A 53 -7.55 -11.99 -8.31
CA ALA A 53 -8.92 -12.34 -7.95
C ALA A 53 -9.88 -12.15 -9.13
N LEU A 54 -9.80 -11.02 -9.84
CA LEU A 54 -10.62 -10.75 -11.03
C LEU A 54 -10.37 -11.77 -12.15
N GLN A 55 -9.11 -12.13 -12.41
CA GLN A 55 -8.80 -13.17 -13.41
C GLN A 55 -9.40 -14.54 -13.04
N ARG A 56 -9.44 -14.89 -11.75
CA ARG A 56 -10.09 -16.13 -11.28
C ARG A 56 -11.60 -16.10 -11.51
N GLU A 57 -12.21 -14.94 -11.32
CA GLU A 57 -13.61 -14.69 -11.65
C GLU A 57 -13.84 -14.49 -13.16
N ARG A 58 -12.83 -14.71 -14.01
CA ARG A 58 -12.89 -14.59 -15.47
C ARG A 58 -13.21 -13.17 -15.97
N VAL A 59 -12.78 -12.18 -15.20
CA VAL A 59 -12.75 -10.77 -15.59
C VAL A 59 -11.33 -10.45 -16.06
N HIS A 60 -11.12 -10.46 -17.38
CA HIS A 60 -9.77 -10.42 -17.98
C HIS A 60 -9.35 -9.04 -18.50
N ASN A 61 -10.31 -8.19 -18.88
CA ASN A 61 -10.08 -6.85 -19.41
C ASN A 61 -9.83 -5.84 -18.26
N VAL A 62 -8.74 -6.08 -17.54
CA VAL A 62 -8.33 -5.33 -16.36
C VAL A 62 -7.02 -4.61 -16.67
N LEU A 63 -6.93 -3.35 -16.23
CA LEU A 63 -5.70 -2.58 -16.28
C LEU A 63 -5.25 -2.25 -14.85
N VAL A 64 -4.02 -2.64 -14.48
CA VAL A 64 -3.40 -2.22 -13.23
C VAL A 64 -2.39 -1.12 -13.54
N ILE A 65 -2.49 0.02 -12.84
CA ILE A 65 -1.57 1.15 -13.03
C ILE A 65 -0.86 1.53 -11.74
N ASP A 66 0.43 1.86 -11.83
CA ASP A 66 1.23 2.37 -10.71
C ASP A 66 2.09 3.54 -11.16
N GLU A 67 2.38 4.47 -10.26
CA GLU A 67 3.26 5.61 -10.55
C GLU A 67 4.74 5.22 -10.57
N ASN A 68 5.12 4.16 -9.85
CA ASN A 68 6.50 3.74 -9.74
C ASN A 68 6.94 2.96 -10.99
N PRO A 69 8.25 2.95 -11.30
CA PRO A 69 8.79 2.17 -12.40
C PRO A 69 8.50 0.68 -12.29
N ALA A 70 8.54 -0.01 -13.43
CA ALA A 70 8.31 -1.45 -13.47
C ALA A 70 9.30 -2.20 -12.57
N GLY A 71 8.77 -3.04 -11.67
CA GLY A 71 9.55 -3.75 -10.66
C GLY A 71 9.79 -2.96 -9.38
N GLN A 72 9.27 -1.74 -9.25
CA GLN A 72 9.35 -0.91 -8.02
C GLN A 72 7.96 -0.48 -7.54
N GLU A 73 6.92 -1.20 -7.95
CA GLU A 73 5.53 -0.88 -7.62
C GLU A 73 5.25 -0.94 -6.12
N GLY A 74 4.44 0.01 -5.66
CA GLY A 74 4.13 0.15 -4.25
C GLY A 74 5.30 0.61 -3.37
N PRO A 75 5.18 0.45 -2.04
CA PRO A 75 6.08 1.09 -1.08
C PRO A 75 7.38 0.31 -0.80
N TRP A 76 7.44 -0.99 -1.10
CA TRP A 76 8.36 -1.95 -0.48
C TRP A 76 9.85 -1.62 -0.64
N VAL A 77 10.23 -1.17 -1.83
CA VAL A 77 11.60 -0.78 -2.19
C VAL A 77 11.72 0.71 -2.52
N THR A 78 10.64 1.48 -2.33
CA THR A 78 10.57 2.90 -2.61
C THR A 78 10.67 3.69 -1.30
N TYR A 79 9.55 4.03 -0.67
CA TYR A 79 9.49 4.87 0.53
C TYR A 79 9.24 4.11 1.84
N ALA A 80 9.00 2.79 1.80
CA ALA A 80 8.84 1.98 3.02
C ALA A 80 10.10 2.00 3.89
N ARG A 81 9.96 2.39 5.16
CA ARG A 81 11.07 2.43 6.13
C ARG A 81 11.19 1.19 7.01
N MET A 82 10.12 0.40 7.15
CA MET A 82 10.16 -0.84 7.93
C MET A 82 11.01 -1.89 7.24
N GLN A 83 11.96 -2.53 7.95
CA GLN A 83 12.85 -3.52 7.33
C GLN A 83 12.15 -4.85 6.97
N ALA A 84 11.06 -5.16 7.68
CA ALA A 84 10.28 -6.38 7.49
C ALA A 84 8.78 -6.10 7.63
N LEU A 85 7.97 -7.00 7.08
CA LEU A 85 6.52 -6.99 7.22
C LEU A 85 6.14 -7.15 8.70
N ARG A 86 5.11 -6.42 9.13
CA ARG A 86 4.57 -6.52 10.49
C ARG A 86 3.70 -7.78 10.66
N THR A 87 3.10 -8.26 9.58
CA THR A 87 2.27 -9.47 9.53
C THR A 87 3.12 -10.71 9.81
N PRO A 88 2.68 -11.62 10.70
CA PRO A 88 3.34 -12.91 10.92
C PRO A 88 3.54 -13.68 9.62
N LYS A 89 4.72 -14.31 9.44
CA LYS A 89 5.09 -15.02 8.19
C LYS A 89 4.10 -16.12 7.78
N HIS A 90 3.34 -16.65 8.72
CA HIS A 90 2.40 -17.75 8.49
C HIS A 90 1.04 -17.31 7.94
N ILE A 91 0.75 -16.01 7.91
CA ILE A 91 -0.50 -15.50 7.35
C ILE A 91 -0.38 -15.42 5.84
N THR A 92 -1.25 -16.12 5.14
CA THR A 92 -1.45 -16.04 3.69
C THR A 92 -2.12 -14.73 3.31
N SER A 93 -1.79 -14.18 2.14
CA SER A 93 -2.30 -12.86 1.73
C SER A 93 -2.94 -12.92 0.34
N ILE A 94 -2.15 -12.69 -0.69
CA ILE A 94 -2.60 -12.50 -2.08
C ILE A 94 -2.59 -13.79 -2.89
N ASP A 95 -2.20 -14.92 -2.28
CA ASP A 95 -2.20 -16.23 -2.93
C ASP A 95 -3.61 -16.80 -3.17
N LEU A 96 -4.64 -16.23 -2.51
CA LEU A 96 -6.05 -16.60 -2.62
C LEU A 96 -6.30 -18.11 -2.46
N GLY A 97 -5.51 -18.78 -1.61
CA GLY A 97 -5.63 -20.20 -1.33
C GLY A 97 -4.93 -21.12 -2.33
N VAL A 98 -4.13 -20.59 -3.26
CA VAL A 98 -3.30 -21.39 -4.18
C VAL A 98 -1.96 -21.71 -3.48
N PRO A 99 -1.70 -22.96 -3.04
CA PRO A 99 -0.55 -23.25 -2.17
C PRO A 99 0.81 -22.97 -2.82
N SER A 100 0.94 -23.30 -4.11
CA SER A 100 2.13 -23.05 -4.92
C SER A 100 2.39 -21.57 -5.21
N LEU A 101 1.46 -20.69 -4.87
CA LEU A 101 1.58 -19.25 -5.07
C LEU A 101 2.03 -18.52 -3.80
N THR A 102 2.04 -19.20 -2.64
CA THR A 102 2.38 -18.57 -1.36
C THR A 102 3.84 -18.09 -1.29
N PHE A 103 4.09 -17.03 -0.51
CA PHE A 103 5.46 -16.56 -0.23
C PHE A 103 6.33 -17.68 0.37
N ARG A 104 5.75 -18.53 1.23
CA ARG A 104 6.44 -19.71 1.78
C ARG A 104 6.95 -20.63 0.68
N ALA A 105 6.09 -21.01 -0.26
CA ALA A 105 6.46 -21.92 -1.35
C ALA A 105 7.58 -21.30 -2.22
N TRP A 106 7.46 -20.01 -2.52
CA TRP A 106 8.48 -19.24 -3.24
C TRP A 106 9.82 -19.16 -2.51
N TRP A 107 9.80 -18.87 -1.20
CA TRP A 107 11.00 -18.79 -0.37
C TRP A 107 11.69 -20.15 -0.26
N GLN A 108 10.93 -21.21 0.02
CA GLN A 108 11.47 -22.57 0.13
C GLN A 108 12.02 -23.10 -1.21
N ALA A 109 11.48 -22.64 -2.35
CA ALA A 109 11.98 -22.99 -3.68
C ALA A 109 13.35 -22.36 -4.02
N GLN A 110 13.78 -21.36 -3.27
CA GLN A 110 15.05 -20.67 -3.49
C GLN A 110 16.06 -20.91 -2.37
N HIS A 111 15.57 -20.94 -1.12
CA HIS A 111 16.41 -20.99 0.08
C HIS A 111 16.27 -22.29 0.88
N GLY A 112 15.32 -23.17 0.51
CA GLY A 112 15.06 -24.42 1.23
C GLY A 112 14.16 -24.26 2.45
N SER A 113 13.77 -25.40 3.04
CA SER A 113 12.81 -25.42 4.17
C SER A 113 13.41 -24.91 5.48
N ALA A 114 14.66 -25.28 5.78
CA ALA A 114 15.34 -24.79 6.98
C ALA A 114 15.44 -23.25 7.03
N ALA A 115 15.65 -22.60 5.88
CA ALA A 115 15.68 -21.14 5.80
C ALA A 115 14.31 -20.50 6.02
N TRP A 116 13.20 -21.20 5.70
CA TRP A 116 11.86 -20.74 6.07
C TRP A 116 11.63 -20.83 7.57
N ASP A 117 12.06 -21.92 8.19
CA ASP A 117 11.86 -22.14 9.61
C ASP A 117 12.64 -21.11 10.45
N ALA A 118 13.87 -20.78 10.02
CA ALA A 118 14.72 -19.77 10.65
C ALA A 118 14.27 -18.31 10.45
N LEU A 119 13.41 -18.03 9.47
CA LEU A 119 12.94 -16.67 9.19
C LEU A 119 11.97 -16.21 10.28
N ASP A 120 12.18 -15.09 10.96
CA ASP A 120 11.18 -14.57 11.92
C ASP A 120 10.05 -13.82 11.18
N LYS A 121 10.43 -12.74 10.50
CA LYS A 121 9.54 -11.92 9.67
C LYS A 121 10.01 -11.85 8.23
N ILE A 122 9.08 -11.63 7.31
CA ILE A 122 9.39 -11.50 5.89
C ILE A 122 10.07 -10.13 5.65
N PRO A 123 11.32 -10.08 5.16
CA PRO A 123 11.99 -8.81 4.90
C PRO A 123 11.39 -8.12 3.67
N ARG A 124 11.38 -6.78 3.65
CA ARG A 124 10.67 -5.99 2.61
C ARG A 124 11.19 -6.22 1.19
N ALA A 125 12.51 -6.40 1.03
CA ALA A 125 13.13 -6.56 -0.28
C ALA A 125 12.80 -7.93 -0.90
N PRO A 126 12.97 -9.06 -0.18
CA PRO A 126 12.45 -10.35 -0.62
C PRO A 126 10.95 -10.37 -0.87
N TRP A 127 10.15 -9.63 -0.09
CA TRP A 127 8.73 -9.49 -0.36
C TRP A 127 8.48 -8.85 -1.74
N MET A 128 9.23 -7.80 -2.09
CA MET A 128 9.15 -7.20 -3.42
C MET A 128 9.58 -8.18 -4.52
N ASP A 129 10.64 -8.96 -4.31
CA ASP A 129 11.07 -9.99 -5.26
C ASP A 129 9.99 -11.05 -5.50
N TYR A 130 9.31 -11.46 -4.42
CA TYR A 130 8.14 -12.32 -4.51
C TYR A 130 7.00 -11.66 -5.31
N LEU A 131 6.69 -10.38 -5.09
CA LEU A 131 5.65 -9.68 -5.87
C LEU A 131 6.01 -9.58 -7.36
N ARG A 132 7.29 -9.37 -7.69
CA ARG A 132 7.79 -9.36 -9.08
C ARG A 132 7.59 -10.73 -9.74
N TRP A 133 7.92 -11.80 -9.01
CA TRP A 133 7.68 -13.17 -9.46
C TRP A 133 6.18 -13.44 -9.62
N TYR A 134 5.37 -13.15 -8.59
CA TYR A 134 3.92 -13.31 -8.57
C TYR A 134 3.26 -12.66 -9.80
N ARG A 135 3.59 -11.40 -10.07
CA ARG A 135 3.10 -10.67 -11.25
C ARG A 135 3.49 -11.36 -12.56
N THR A 136 4.76 -11.73 -12.70
CA THR A 136 5.30 -12.31 -13.94
C THR A 136 4.67 -13.66 -14.22
N THR A 137 4.61 -14.53 -13.22
CA THR A 137 4.13 -15.90 -13.37
C THR A 137 2.62 -15.97 -13.61
N LEU A 138 1.85 -15.04 -13.03
CA LEU A 138 0.41 -14.90 -13.29
C LEU A 138 0.10 -14.03 -14.52
N ARG A 139 1.11 -13.42 -15.16
CA ARG A 139 0.96 -12.52 -16.32
C ARG A 139 -0.04 -11.39 -16.06
N LEU A 140 0.02 -10.78 -14.87
CA LEU A 140 -0.91 -9.71 -14.49
C LEU A 140 -0.66 -8.43 -15.31
N PRO A 141 -1.73 -7.73 -15.77
CA PRO A 141 -1.64 -6.60 -16.68
C PRO A 141 -1.29 -5.28 -15.98
N ALA A 142 -0.08 -5.21 -15.38
CA ALA A 142 0.42 -3.99 -14.74
C ALA A 142 1.20 -3.11 -15.74
N ARG A 143 0.87 -1.81 -15.76
CA ARG A 143 1.56 -0.80 -16.57
C ARG A 143 1.97 0.38 -15.69
N ILE A 144 3.09 1.01 -16.05
CA ILE A 144 3.52 2.24 -15.41
C ILE A 144 2.61 3.37 -15.90
N ARG A 145 1.96 4.07 -14.99
CA ARG A 145 1.32 5.36 -15.27
C ARG A 145 2.44 6.37 -15.44
N ARG A 146 2.64 6.87 -16.68
CA ARG A 146 3.46 8.07 -16.85
C ARG A 146 2.81 9.18 -16.03
N PRO A 147 3.55 9.90 -15.18
CA PRO A 147 2.99 11.04 -14.48
C PRO A 147 2.36 11.97 -15.54
N MET A 148 1.10 12.36 -15.34
CA MET A 148 0.61 13.59 -15.98
C MET A 148 1.59 14.67 -15.52
N ALA A 149 2.17 15.42 -16.47
CA ALA A 149 3.20 16.40 -16.19
C ALA A 149 2.76 17.31 -15.03
N ALA A 150 3.25 17.00 -13.84
CA ALA A 150 3.25 17.93 -12.74
C ALA A 150 4.29 18.98 -13.16
N THR A 151 3.86 20.23 -13.27
CA THR A 151 4.76 21.36 -13.38
C THR A 151 5.76 21.29 -12.24
N ASP A 152 7.00 20.96 -12.56
CA ASP A 152 8.14 20.83 -11.66
C ASP A 152 8.53 22.20 -11.10
N PRO A 153 8.36 22.48 -9.79
CA PRO A 153 9.12 23.54 -9.15
C PRO A 153 10.46 22.91 -8.75
N GLY A 154 11.47 23.08 -9.60
CA GLY A 154 12.77 22.44 -9.42
C GLY A 154 13.39 22.65 -8.04
N GLY A 155 13.99 21.58 -7.52
CA GLY A 155 14.83 21.58 -6.33
C GLY A 155 14.65 20.30 -5.52
N GLY A 156 15.75 19.59 -5.21
CA GLY A 156 15.72 18.35 -4.41
C GLY A 156 15.06 18.58 -3.06
N MET A 157 13.92 17.91 -2.82
CA MET A 157 13.04 18.17 -1.69
C MET A 157 12.26 16.91 -1.33
N SER A 158 12.16 16.62 -0.03
CA SER A 158 11.34 15.52 0.50
C SER A 158 9.86 15.87 0.55
N PRO A 159 9.00 15.31 -0.31
CA PRO A 159 7.56 15.39 -0.10
C PRO A 159 7.20 14.63 1.18
N LEU A 160 6.68 15.35 2.18
CA LEU A 160 6.01 14.78 3.34
C LEU A 160 4.53 14.59 3.01
N CYS A 161 3.99 13.41 3.28
CA CYS A 161 2.55 13.17 3.18
C CYS A 161 2.04 12.37 4.39
N THR A 162 0.72 12.44 4.59
CA THR A 162 0.03 11.67 5.62
C THR A 162 -1.29 11.12 5.07
N HIS A 163 -1.77 10.05 5.70
CA HIS A 163 -3.08 9.47 5.45
C HIS A 163 -3.63 8.97 6.79
N VAL A 164 -4.78 9.50 7.20
CA VAL A 164 -5.48 9.13 8.43
C VAL A 164 -6.63 8.19 8.11
N LEU A 165 -6.60 6.99 8.66
CA LEU A 165 -7.64 5.98 8.51
C LEU A 165 -8.37 5.75 9.84
N ASP A 166 -9.69 5.90 9.84
CA ASP A 166 -10.56 5.46 10.91
C ASP A 166 -10.74 3.93 10.81
N THR A 167 -10.00 3.22 11.63
CA THR A 167 -10.01 1.75 11.69
C THR A 167 -11.25 1.17 12.39
N ALA A 168 -11.96 1.97 13.19
CA ALA A 168 -13.18 1.53 13.85
C ALA A 168 -14.36 1.45 12.87
N ASN A 169 -14.39 2.34 11.87
CA ASN A 169 -15.42 2.39 10.84
C ASN A 169 -14.94 1.96 9.45
N GLY A 170 -13.66 1.60 9.30
CA GLY A 170 -13.08 1.13 8.04
C GLY A 170 -13.11 2.18 6.92
N ARG A 171 -12.92 3.46 7.25
CA ARG A 171 -13.03 4.58 6.30
C ARG A 171 -11.92 5.62 6.52
N PRO A 172 -11.60 6.47 5.53
CA PRO A 172 -10.71 7.60 5.76
C PRO A 172 -11.26 8.55 6.83
N ALA A 173 -10.38 9.11 7.66
CA ALA A 173 -10.75 10.09 8.68
C ALA A 173 -10.64 11.50 8.09
N ALA A 174 -11.75 12.00 7.55
CA ALA A 174 -11.86 13.33 6.97
C ALA A 174 -12.06 14.41 8.04
N GLY A 175 -11.59 15.64 7.76
CA GLY A 175 -11.81 16.79 8.64
C GLY A 175 -10.96 16.79 9.91
N VAL A 176 -9.90 15.97 9.98
CA VAL A 176 -8.97 15.89 11.11
C VAL A 176 -7.97 17.04 10.99
N PRO A 177 -7.97 18.03 11.91
CA PRO A 177 -6.94 19.07 11.93
C PRO A 177 -5.58 18.47 12.27
N LEU A 178 -4.54 18.97 11.62
CA LEU A 178 -3.16 18.57 11.87
C LEU A 178 -2.19 19.74 11.85
N ARG A 179 -1.11 19.61 12.63
CA ARG A 179 -0.07 20.61 12.77
C ARG A 179 1.31 19.95 12.69
N LEU A 180 2.21 20.49 11.87
CA LEU A 180 3.60 20.05 11.75
C LEU A 180 4.50 21.00 12.53
N PHE A 181 5.39 20.45 13.35
CA PHE A 181 6.38 21.19 14.12
C PHE A 181 7.80 20.74 13.81
N ALA A 182 8.76 21.66 13.90
CA ALA A 182 10.18 21.36 14.04
C ALA A 182 10.65 21.90 15.40
N GLY A 183 10.93 21.00 16.35
CA GLY A 183 11.01 21.38 17.77
C GLY A 183 9.66 21.92 18.26
N ASP A 184 9.65 23.14 18.80
CA ASP A 184 8.44 23.84 19.24
C ASP A 184 7.91 24.85 18.21
N ALA A 185 8.64 25.07 17.11
CA ALA A 185 8.22 25.96 16.05
C ALA A 185 7.16 25.30 15.17
N LEU A 186 6.03 25.98 14.98
CA LEU A 186 4.98 25.56 14.05
C LEU A 186 5.45 25.82 12.60
N HIS A 187 5.44 24.77 11.79
CA HIS A 187 5.86 24.80 10.39
C HIS A 187 4.67 24.77 9.42
N PHE A 188 3.57 24.12 9.79
CA PHE A 188 2.40 23.98 8.93
C PHE A 188 1.15 23.63 9.74
N GLU A 189 -0.01 24.08 9.27
CA GLU A 189 -1.33 23.70 9.76
C GLU A 189 -2.21 23.31 8.57
N GLY A 190 -3.01 22.25 8.74
CA GLY A 190 -3.90 21.78 7.70
C GLY A 190 -5.02 20.90 8.25
N VAL A 191 -5.84 20.38 7.33
CA VAL A 191 -6.95 19.47 7.63
C VAL A 191 -6.96 18.34 6.62
N THR A 192 -7.33 17.14 7.05
CA THR A 192 -7.53 16.02 6.12
C THR A 192 -8.76 16.22 5.23
N HIS A 193 -8.60 15.96 3.93
CA HIS A 193 -9.67 15.93 2.95
C HIS A 193 -10.54 14.67 3.07
N PRO A 194 -11.60 14.50 2.25
CA PRO A 194 -12.48 13.33 2.30
C PRO A 194 -11.78 11.96 2.18
N ASP A 195 -10.61 11.89 1.53
CA ASP A 195 -9.77 10.68 1.46
C ASP A 195 -8.79 10.55 2.65
N GLY A 196 -8.98 11.31 3.74
CA GLY A 196 -8.13 11.24 4.94
C GLY A 196 -6.70 11.75 4.74
N ARG A 197 -6.39 12.43 3.62
CA ARG A 197 -5.06 12.94 3.27
C ARG A 197 -4.96 14.45 3.40
N CYS A 198 -3.75 14.99 3.50
CA CYS A 198 -3.45 16.42 3.43
C CYS A 198 -2.38 16.68 2.36
N PRO A 199 -2.77 16.92 1.09
CA PRO A 199 -1.84 17.12 -0.03
C PRO A 199 -0.91 18.32 0.13
N ASP A 200 -1.35 19.35 0.86
CA ASP A 200 -0.57 20.58 1.09
C ASP A 200 0.75 20.33 1.84
N LEU A 201 0.84 19.22 2.61
CA LEU A 201 2.11 18.79 3.23
C LEU A 201 3.19 18.51 2.18
N ALA A 202 2.83 18.01 1.00
CA ALA A 202 3.79 17.66 -0.05
C ALA A 202 4.41 18.90 -0.73
N ALA A 203 3.80 20.08 -0.56
CA ALA A 203 4.31 21.34 -1.07
C ALA A 203 5.37 21.98 -0.15
N LEU A 204 5.60 21.42 1.05
CA LEU A 204 6.57 21.95 2.00
C LEU A 204 8.00 21.59 1.61
N THR A 205 8.90 22.56 1.75
CA THR A 205 10.34 22.33 1.71
C THR A 205 10.86 22.05 3.12
N LEU A 206 11.17 20.79 3.41
CA LEU A 206 11.67 20.37 4.73
C LEU A 206 13.16 20.01 4.65
N GLN A 207 13.92 20.45 5.66
CA GLN A 207 15.33 20.11 5.80
C GLN A 207 15.50 18.81 6.61
N PRO A 208 16.64 18.10 6.48
CA PRO A 208 16.95 17.02 7.40
C PRO A 208 16.87 17.49 8.86
N GLY A 209 16.13 16.77 9.70
CA GLY A 209 15.79 17.22 11.04
C GLY A 209 14.74 16.37 11.73
N ARG A 210 14.37 16.78 12.95
CA ARG A 210 13.33 16.14 13.74
C ARG A 210 12.05 16.95 13.65
N TYR A 211 10.95 16.25 13.37
CA TYR A 211 9.63 16.83 13.20
C TYR A 211 8.60 16.12 14.07
N ARG A 212 7.48 16.79 14.34
CA ARG A 212 6.33 16.23 15.02
C ARG A 212 5.05 16.61 14.27
N LEU A 213 4.29 15.62 13.84
CA LEU A 213 2.92 15.80 13.34
C LEU A 213 1.95 15.58 14.49
N GLU A 214 1.12 16.56 14.80
CA GLU A 214 0.04 16.48 15.78
C GLU A 214 -1.30 16.43 15.07
N PHE A 215 -2.12 15.43 15.40
CA PHE A 215 -3.47 15.26 14.87
C PHE A 215 -4.49 15.50 15.99
N GLU A 216 -5.47 16.38 15.75
CA GLU A 216 -6.60 16.62 16.66
C GLU A 216 -7.72 15.62 16.39
N VAL A 217 -7.81 14.57 17.21
CA VAL A 217 -8.62 13.39 16.89
C VAL A 217 -9.95 13.31 17.64
N ALA A 218 -10.10 14.02 18.78
CA ALA A 218 -11.36 14.00 19.53
C ALA A 218 -12.55 14.52 18.71
N GLY A 219 -12.34 15.60 17.94
CA GLY A 219 -13.39 16.20 17.11
C GLY A 219 -13.94 15.26 16.05
N HIS A 220 -13.10 14.38 15.48
CA HIS A 220 -13.53 13.35 14.51
C HIS A 220 -14.55 12.40 15.13
N TRP A 221 -14.31 11.94 16.36
CA TRP A 221 -15.21 11.02 17.05
C TRP A 221 -16.50 11.68 17.55
N GLN A 222 -16.40 12.92 18.03
CA GLN A 222 -17.56 13.71 18.43
C GLN A 222 -18.49 13.97 17.22
N ALA A 223 -17.93 14.33 16.08
CA ALA A 223 -18.69 14.50 14.83
C ALA A 223 -19.34 13.20 14.35
N ALA A 224 -18.74 12.04 14.69
CA ALA A 224 -19.32 10.73 14.45
C ALA A 224 -20.38 10.30 15.50
N GLY A 225 -20.75 11.18 16.43
CA GLY A 225 -21.78 10.93 17.45
C GLY A 225 -21.32 10.06 18.63
N MET A 226 -20.01 9.88 18.80
CA MET A 226 -19.47 9.08 19.89
C MET A 226 -19.41 9.85 21.19
N ALA A 227 -19.95 9.26 22.26
CA ALA A 227 -19.74 9.75 23.61
C ALA A 227 -18.29 9.45 24.03
N LEU A 228 -17.48 10.49 24.18
CA LEU A 228 -16.12 10.40 24.70
C LEU A 228 -16.11 10.66 26.21
N SER A 229 -15.09 10.13 26.89
CA SER A 229 -14.77 10.54 28.26
C SER A 229 -14.41 12.02 28.32
N ASP A 230 -14.48 12.61 29.51
CA ASP A 230 -13.97 13.96 29.79
C ASP A 230 -12.85 13.86 30.85
N PRO A 231 -11.56 14.03 30.47
CA PRO A 231 -11.07 14.30 29.12
C PRO A 231 -11.14 13.07 28.18
N PRO A 232 -11.17 13.26 26.85
CA PRO A 232 -11.10 12.16 25.89
C PRO A 232 -9.81 11.35 26.06
N PHE A 233 -9.90 10.02 25.97
CA PHE A 233 -8.71 9.15 26.07
C PHE A 233 -7.65 9.48 25.00
N LEU A 234 -8.09 9.78 23.76
CA LEU A 234 -7.26 10.38 22.72
C LEU A 234 -7.85 11.73 22.34
N GLN A 235 -7.27 12.80 22.85
CA GLN A 235 -7.57 14.16 22.40
C GLN A 235 -6.74 14.53 21.18
N GLN A 236 -5.43 14.36 21.31
CA GLN A 236 -4.43 14.67 20.30
C GLN A 236 -3.46 13.49 20.16
N VAL A 237 -3.03 13.21 18.94
CA VAL A 237 -2.02 12.16 18.65
C VAL A 237 -0.77 12.81 18.05
N PRO A 238 0.33 12.93 18.82
CA PRO A 238 1.62 13.36 18.28
C PRO A 238 2.42 12.17 17.71
N ILE A 239 2.95 12.33 16.50
CA ILE A 239 3.92 11.42 15.88
C ILE A 239 5.22 12.18 15.66
N ALA A 240 6.26 11.84 16.43
CA ALA A 240 7.60 12.36 16.24
C ALA A 240 8.38 11.48 15.26
N PHE A 241 9.04 12.10 14.27
CA PHE A 241 9.80 11.41 13.24
C PHE A 241 11.00 12.23 12.78
N GLY A 242 11.94 11.58 12.09
CA GLY A 242 13.11 12.22 11.50
C GLY A 242 13.03 12.24 9.98
N ILE A 243 13.45 13.35 9.39
CA ILE A 243 13.78 13.48 7.96
C ILE A 243 15.31 13.44 7.86
N ALA A 244 15.85 12.53 7.06
CA ALA A 244 17.30 12.28 6.98
C ALA A 244 17.91 12.61 5.61
N ASP A 245 17.09 12.60 4.57
CA ASP A 245 17.46 12.74 3.16
C ASP A 245 16.32 13.44 2.41
N ASP A 246 16.46 13.59 1.09
CA ASP A 246 15.49 14.16 0.16
C ASP A 246 14.43 13.15 -0.33
N GLY A 247 14.33 11.97 0.30
CA GLY A 247 13.38 10.94 -0.06
C GLY A 247 11.92 11.32 0.22
N HIS A 248 10.98 10.49 -0.24
CA HIS A 248 9.56 10.65 0.09
C HIS A 248 9.27 10.13 1.51
N TYR A 249 8.52 10.90 2.31
CA TYR A 249 8.15 10.55 3.68
C TYR A 249 6.62 10.43 3.79
N HIS A 250 6.13 9.21 3.99
CA HIS A 250 4.73 8.96 4.30
C HIS A 250 4.59 8.61 5.79
N VAL A 251 3.88 9.44 6.55
CA VAL A 251 3.62 9.27 7.99
C VAL A 251 2.12 9.06 8.19
N PRO A 252 1.61 7.82 8.02
CA PRO A 252 0.18 7.53 8.17
C PRO A 252 -0.25 7.45 9.64
N LEU A 253 -1.54 7.62 9.88
CA LEU A 253 -2.17 7.40 11.18
C LEU A 253 -3.36 6.45 11.03
N LEU A 254 -3.22 5.23 11.56
CA LEU A 254 -4.33 4.30 11.74
C LEU A 254 -4.95 4.58 13.11
N LEU A 255 -6.17 5.10 13.12
CA LEU A 255 -6.83 5.68 14.29
C LEU A 255 -8.02 4.83 14.72
N SER A 256 -8.15 4.59 16.02
CA SER A 256 -9.35 4.09 16.69
C SER A 256 -9.62 4.96 17.93
N PRO A 257 -10.80 4.90 18.56
CA PRO A 257 -11.12 5.76 19.70
C PRO A 257 -10.18 5.59 20.91
N TYR A 258 -9.59 4.39 21.04
CA TYR A 258 -8.80 4.01 22.21
C TYR A 258 -7.39 3.52 21.87
N GLY A 259 -6.91 3.81 20.66
CA GLY A 259 -5.58 3.39 20.23
C GLY A 259 -5.27 3.86 18.82
N TYR A 260 -3.98 3.92 18.50
CA TYR A 260 -3.52 4.28 17.18
C TYR A 260 -2.24 3.53 16.80
N SER A 261 -1.92 3.50 15.52
CA SER A 261 -0.61 3.07 15.02
C SER A 261 -0.17 3.88 13.81
N THR A 262 1.13 3.90 13.58
CA THR A 262 1.80 4.56 12.44
C THR A 262 2.79 3.57 11.80
#